data_AF-A0A4Q7PB03-F1
#
_entry.id   AF-A0A4Q7PB03-F1
#
_cell.length_a   1.000
_cell.length_b   1.000
_cell.length_c   1.000
_cell.angle_alpha   90.00
_cell.angle_beta   90.00
_cell.angle_gamma   90.00
#
_symmetry.space_group_name_H-M   'P 1'
#
loop_
_entity.id
_entity.type
_entity.pdbx_description
1 polymer ?
#
loop_
_entity_poly.entity_id
_entity_poly.type
_entity_poly.pdbx_seq_one_letter_code
_entity_poly.pdbx_strand_id
1 'polypeptide(L)'
;MSLEILILAIVVIQTFLVVFLLTQVQKKNSASLEQAKELMELRSQLEKQMQSNRTEIQQGLLQQFALVMESLRANAKDQSEALKDFGRLFRENVQEFNALQREKFQELVNKQERMLQSTEDRLEKMRETVDEKLQKTLEARLGQSFELVSKQLLAVQKGLGEMQTLATGVGDLKRVLSNVKSRGVMGEYQLQGILENVLSPEQYAYNVAVKTGQTERVEYAIKMPGNHEDGPVYLPIDAKFPQETYYRLLDAYDTGDKTLVEAARQDLFKAIKKAAQDISQKYIHPPYTTDFGLLFLPMESLYAEVIRDAHLAQSLQRDFKIVVTGPTTLAAMLNSLQMGFRTLAIQQRSSEVWKVLGAVKTEFSKFGDLISKAQKKISEANNDLDLLVGTRTRMIQRKLKEVEELPEEEGRKLLE
;
A
#
# COMPACT_ATOMS: atom_id res chain seq x y z
N MET A 1 74.46 49.95 102.48
CA MET A 1 75.26 49.16 101.53
C MET A 1 74.34 48.20 100.79
N SER A 2 73.85 48.48 99.59
CA SER A 2 73.32 49.74 99.04
C SER A 2 72.38 49.32 97.90
N LEU A 3 71.24 49.99 97.75
CA LEU A 3 70.21 49.83 96.72
C LEU A 3 70.76 49.69 95.28
N GLU A 4 71.97 50.19 95.05
CA GLU A 4 72.70 50.18 93.78
C GLU A 4 72.97 48.78 93.21
N ILE A 5 73.29 47.78 94.05
CA ILE A 5 73.57 46.40 93.57
C ILE A 5 72.30 45.74 93.04
N LEU A 6 71.14 46.01 93.66
CA LEU A 6 69.85 45.48 93.23
C LEU A 6 69.42 46.09 91.89
N ILE A 7 69.63 47.41 91.72
CA ILE A 7 69.32 48.10 90.46
C ILE A 7 70.20 47.56 89.33
N LEU A 8 71.50 47.35 89.57
CA LEU A 8 72.41 46.79 88.57
C LEU A 8 71.97 45.38 88.11
N ALA A 9 71.58 44.52 89.06
CA ALA A 9 71.11 43.17 88.74
C ALA A 9 69.82 43.18 87.90
N ILE A 10 68.88 44.08 88.21
CA ILE A 10 67.63 44.23 87.43
C ILE A 10 67.93 44.72 86.00
N VAL A 11 68.86 45.66 85.83
CA VAL A 11 69.25 46.15 84.49
C VAL A 11 69.92 45.06 83.67
N VAL A 12 70.76 44.22 84.27
CA VAL A 12 71.39 43.09 83.58
C VAL A 12 70.35 42.06 83.16
N ILE A 13 69.38 41.75 84.02
CA ILE A 13 68.29 40.82 83.67
C ILE A 13 67.41 41.40 82.57
N GLN A 14 67.08 42.69 82.62
CA GLN A 14 66.27 43.33 81.56
C GLN A 14 67.01 43.38 80.23
N THR A 15 68.30 43.70 80.22
CA THR A 15 69.09 43.70 78.97
C THR A 15 69.20 42.29 78.39
N PHE A 16 69.40 41.27 79.23
CA PHE A 16 69.39 39.87 78.79
C PHE A 16 68.04 39.45 78.21
N LEU A 17 66.93 39.82 78.86
CA LEU A 17 65.57 39.52 78.38
C LEU A 17 65.29 40.17 77.02
N VAL A 18 65.71 41.42 76.83
CA VAL A 18 65.54 42.14 75.55
C VAL A 18 66.36 41.48 74.45
N VAL A 19 67.62 41.12 74.71
CA VAL A 19 68.47 40.41 73.73
C VAL A 19 67.90 39.03 73.38
N PHE A 20 67.38 38.30 74.36
CA PHE A 20 66.71 37.01 74.14
C PHE A 20 65.44 37.13 73.30
N LEU A 21 64.62 38.16 73.55
CA LEU A 21 63.42 38.41 72.74
C LEU A 21 63.76 38.82 71.31
N LEU A 22 64.79 39.67 71.12
CA LEU A 22 65.23 40.09 69.78
C LEU A 22 65.76 38.91 68.95
N THR A 23 66.51 38.00 69.56
CA THR A 23 67.03 36.80 68.89
C THR A 23 65.92 35.80 68.54
N GLN A 24 64.91 35.63 69.41
CA GLN A 24 63.72 34.83 69.10
C GLN A 24 62.91 35.41 67.93
N VAL A 25 62.73 36.73 67.88
CA VAL A 25 62.01 37.41 66.80
C VAL A 25 62.75 37.31 65.47
N GLN A 26 64.08 37.48 65.46
CA GLN A 26 64.88 37.29 64.25
C GLN A 26 64.80 35.85 63.71
N LYS A 27 64.88 34.85 64.60
CA LYS A 27 64.82 33.43 64.21
C LYS A 27 63.45 33.03 63.65
N LYS A 28 62.37 33.62 64.16
CA LYS A 28 61.01 33.42 63.63
C LYS A 28 60.84 34.08 62.25
N ASN A 29 61.37 35.29 62.07
CA ASN A 29 61.29 36.00 60.79
C ASN A 29 62.10 35.31 59.67
N SER A 30 63.28 34.74 59.98
CA SER A 30 64.07 34.00 58.98
C SER A 30 63.36 32.72 58.51
N ALA A 31 62.73 31.97 59.43
CA ALA A 31 61.98 30.77 59.09
C ALA A 31 60.75 31.05 58.20
N SER A 32 60.03 32.15 58.47
CA SER A 32 58.90 32.57 57.63
C SER A 32 59.34 33.02 56.22
N LEU A 33 60.54 33.58 56.08
CA LEU A 33 61.08 34.01 54.79
C LEU A 33 61.47 32.82 53.91
N GLU A 34 61.97 31.74 54.52
CA GLU A 34 62.37 30.51 53.85
C GLU A 34 61.15 29.73 53.34
N GLN A 35 60.10 29.61 54.17
CA GLN A 35 58.81 29.04 53.76
C GLN A 35 58.15 29.81 52.60
N ALA A 36 58.25 31.15 52.59
CA ALA A 36 57.72 31.96 51.50
C ALA A 36 58.44 31.72 50.17
N LYS A 37 59.76 31.43 50.22
CA LYS A 37 60.55 31.10 49.02
C LYS A 37 60.20 29.72 48.47
N GLU A 38 60.10 28.70 49.32
CA GLU A 38 59.68 27.35 48.91
C GLU A 38 58.30 27.36 48.26
N LEU A 39 57.35 28.12 48.83
CA LEU A 39 56.00 28.24 48.28
C LEU A 39 55.99 28.93 46.90
N MET A 40 56.88 29.91 46.69
CA MET A 40 57.03 30.61 45.42
C MET A 40 57.66 29.70 44.35
N GLU A 41 58.63 28.88 44.73
CA GLU A 41 59.28 27.92 43.84
C GLU A 41 58.32 26.79 43.44
N LEU A 42 57.52 26.28 44.38
CA LEU A 42 56.48 25.29 44.11
C LEU A 42 55.42 25.84 43.14
N ARG A 43 54.97 27.09 43.32
CA ARG A 43 54.04 27.74 42.39
C ARG A 43 54.62 27.87 40.98
N SER A 44 55.88 28.26 40.87
CA SER A 44 56.58 28.38 39.59
C SER A 44 56.70 27.04 38.86
N GLN A 45 56.99 25.96 39.59
CA GLN A 45 57.02 24.60 39.02
C GLN A 45 55.63 24.16 38.55
N LEU A 46 54.58 24.45 39.32
CA LEU A 46 53.20 24.13 38.96
C LEU A 46 52.76 24.87 37.69
N GLU A 47 53.12 26.14 37.54
CA GLU A 47 52.82 26.94 36.34
C GLU A 47 53.52 26.38 35.09
N LYS A 48 54.81 26.01 35.21
CA LYS A 48 55.54 25.37 34.11
C LYS A 48 54.93 24.04 33.71
N GLN A 49 54.53 23.22 34.67
CA GLN A 49 53.91 21.93 34.41
C GLN A 49 52.53 22.08 33.75
N MET A 50 51.73 23.03 34.23
CA MET A 50 50.43 23.38 33.61
C MET A 50 50.60 23.88 32.16
N GLN A 51 51.64 24.68 31.90
CA GLN A 51 51.92 25.19 30.57
C GLN A 51 52.35 24.06 29.61
N SER A 52 53.21 23.14 30.06
CA SER A 52 53.62 21.96 29.28
C SER A 52 52.44 21.02 28.98
N ASN A 53 51.62 20.73 29.99
CA ASN A 53 50.41 19.92 29.80
C ASN A 53 49.45 20.56 28.80
N ARG A 54 49.25 21.88 28.88
CA ARG A 54 48.37 22.59 27.94
C ARG A 54 48.89 22.49 26.50
N THR A 55 50.20 22.59 26.28
CA THR A 55 50.79 22.46 24.94
C THR A 55 50.70 21.03 24.40
N GLU A 56 50.93 20.01 25.23
CA GLU A 56 50.79 18.60 24.82
C GLU A 56 49.34 18.25 24.48
N ILE A 57 48.37 18.72 25.28
CA ILE A 57 46.95 18.55 24.99
C ILE A 57 46.56 19.21 23.67
N GLN A 58 47.04 20.43 23.41
CA GLN A 58 46.77 21.13 22.15
C GLN A 58 47.36 20.40 20.95
N GLN A 59 48.58 19.88 21.05
CA GLN A 59 49.23 19.12 19.99
C GLN A 59 48.51 17.78 19.73
N GLY A 60 48.15 17.04 20.79
CA GLY A 60 47.40 15.80 20.67
C GLY A 60 46.01 16.00 20.04
N LEU A 61 45.33 17.09 20.38
CA LEU A 61 44.03 17.44 19.79
C LEU A 61 44.13 17.77 18.29
N LEU A 62 45.15 18.53 17.89
CA LEU A 62 45.39 18.86 16.48
C LEU A 62 45.72 17.60 15.66
N GLN A 63 46.48 16.66 16.24
CA GLN A 63 46.82 15.41 15.59
C GLN A 63 45.59 14.49 15.43
N GLN A 64 44.74 14.39 16.46
CA GLN A 64 43.45 13.69 16.33
C GLN A 64 42.55 14.34 15.28
N PHE A 65 42.47 15.67 15.24
CA PHE A 65 41.67 16.37 14.25
C PHE A 65 42.17 16.13 12.81
N ALA A 66 43.49 16.08 12.61
CA ALA A 66 44.08 15.77 11.31
C ALA A 66 43.72 14.36 10.83
N LEU A 67 43.83 13.34 11.70
CA LEU A 67 43.47 11.95 11.39
C LEU A 67 41.97 11.79 11.08
N VAL A 68 41.11 12.49 11.83
CA VAL A 68 39.66 12.49 11.56
C VAL A 68 39.36 13.14 10.21
N MET A 69 39.99 14.27 9.89
CA MET A 69 39.80 14.92 8.59
C MET A 69 40.33 14.10 7.41
N GLU A 70 41.41 13.36 7.61
CA GLU A 70 41.95 12.44 6.61
C GLU A 70 41.01 11.25 6.35
N SER A 71 40.46 10.63 7.41
CA SER A 71 39.48 9.54 7.25
C SER A 71 38.16 10.02 6.61
N LEU A 72 37.70 11.22 6.93
CA LEU A 72 36.53 11.83 6.27
C LEU A 72 36.78 12.09 4.77
N ARG A 73 37.98 12.51 4.39
CA ARG A 73 38.35 12.71 2.97
C ARG A 73 38.45 11.39 2.21
N ALA A 74 39.02 10.35 2.83
CA ALA A 74 39.08 9.01 2.24
C ALA A 74 37.67 8.46 1.99
N ASN A 75 36.80 8.52 3.01
CA ASN A 75 35.41 8.09 2.89
C ASN A 75 34.63 8.87 1.81
N ALA A 76 34.83 10.19 1.72
CA ALA A 76 34.19 11.00 0.69
C ALA A 76 34.66 10.63 -0.74
N LYS A 77 35.92 10.23 -0.88
CA LYS A 77 36.48 9.78 -2.16
C LYS A 77 35.90 8.42 -2.56
N ASP A 78 35.87 7.46 -1.65
CA ASP A 78 35.31 6.12 -1.88
C ASP A 78 33.82 6.19 -2.23
N GLN A 79 33.07 7.07 -1.54
CA GLN A 79 31.66 7.31 -1.83
C GLN A 79 31.44 7.95 -3.21
N SER A 80 32.31 8.87 -3.63
CA SER A 80 32.28 9.49 -4.97
C SER A 80 32.58 8.47 -6.08
N GLU A 81 33.51 7.55 -5.83
CA GLU A 81 33.89 6.48 -6.76
C GLU A 81 32.73 5.46 -6.93
N ALA A 82 32.11 5.03 -5.83
CA ALA A 82 30.92 4.19 -5.87
C ALA A 82 29.74 4.83 -6.61
N LEU A 83 29.53 6.14 -6.45
CA LEU A 83 28.51 6.91 -7.18
C LEU A 83 28.78 6.98 -8.68
N LYS A 84 30.05 7.11 -9.09
CA LYS A 84 30.44 7.08 -10.51
C LYS A 84 30.22 5.70 -11.12
N ASP A 85 30.55 4.64 -10.38
CA ASP A 85 30.33 3.26 -10.82
C ASP A 85 28.85 2.93 -10.95
N PHE A 86 28.03 3.35 -9.98
CA PHE A 86 26.59 3.27 -10.09
C PHE A 86 26.07 4.02 -11.32
N GLY A 87 26.55 5.25 -11.56
CA GLY A 87 26.16 6.04 -12.72
C GLY A 87 26.54 5.39 -14.07
N ARG A 88 27.65 4.65 -14.12
CA ARG A 88 28.07 3.87 -15.30
C ARG A 88 27.17 2.66 -15.51
N LEU A 89 26.99 1.82 -14.50
CA LEU A 89 26.13 0.63 -14.55
C LEU A 89 24.68 1.00 -14.88
N PHE A 90 24.17 2.10 -14.33
CA PHE A 90 22.84 2.59 -14.63
C PHE A 90 22.70 3.00 -16.10
N ARG A 91 23.68 3.71 -16.67
CA ARG A 91 23.65 4.08 -18.09
C ARG A 91 23.72 2.87 -19.01
N GLU A 92 24.55 1.89 -18.69
CA GLU A 92 24.65 0.63 -19.45
C GLU A 92 23.32 -0.13 -19.43
N ASN A 93 22.72 -0.32 -18.26
CA ASN A 93 21.41 -0.97 -18.12
C ASN A 93 20.30 -0.23 -18.87
N VAL A 94 20.28 1.10 -18.83
CA VAL A 94 19.27 1.90 -19.55
C VAL A 94 19.46 1.80 -21.06
N GLN A 95 20.70 1.73 -21.56
CA GLN A 95 20.96 1.54 -22.99
C GLN A 95 20.53 0.15 -23.45
N GLU A 96 20.85 -0.90 -22.70
CA GLU A 96 20.45 -2.27 -23.00
C GLU A 96 18.93 -2.44 -22.96
N PHE A 97 18.26 -1.85 -21.97
CA PHE A 97 16.81 -1.82 -21.89
C PHE A 97 16.16 -1.10 -23.09
N ASN A 98 16.69 0.05 -23.49
CA ASN A 98 16.20 0.78 -24.66
C ASN A 98 16.40 0.00 -25.97
N ALA A 99 17.52 -0.72 -26.10
CA ALA A 99 17.78 -1.57 -27.26
C ALA A 99 16.76 -2.73 -27.35
N LEU A 100 16.54 -3.43 -26.24
CA LEU A 100 15.55 -4.51 -26.14
C LEU A 100 14.12 -4.00 -26.41
N GLN A 101 13.78 -2.82 -25.89
CA GLN A 101 12.47 -2.21 -26.12
C GLN A 101 12.24 -1.89 -27.61
N ARG A 102 13.26 -1.38 -28.30
CA ARG A 102 13.19 -1.14 -29.76
C ARG A 102 13.02 -2.44 -30.54
N GLU A 103 13.75 -3.49 -30.19
CA GLU A 103 13.62 -4.81 -30.81
C GLU A 103 12.19 -5.36 -30.65
N LYS A 104 11.64 -5.32 -29.43
CA LYS A 104 10.27 -5.78 -29.15
C LYS A 104 9.21 -4.94 -29.86
N PHE A 105 9.43 -3.62 -29.97
CA PHE A 105 8.52 -2.75 -30.71
C PHE A 105 8.52 -3.09 -32.21
N GLN A 106 9.69 -3.34 -32.80
CA GLN A 106 9.80 -3.77 -34.19
C GLN A 106 9.13 -5.13 -34.42
N GLU A 107 9.27 -6.07 -33.48
CA GLU A 107 8.62 -7.37 -33.53
C GLU A 107 7.08 -7.24 -33.51
N LEU A 108 6.54 -6.32 -32.70
CA LEU A 108 5.10 -6.01 -32.65
C LEU A 108 4.59 -5.40 -33.95
N VAL A 109 5.32 -4.45 -34.53
CA VAL A 109 4.97 -3.84 -35.83
C VAL A 109 4.93 -4.91 -36.91
N ASN A 110 5.95 -5.76 -36.99
CA ASN A 110 6.01 -6.86 -37.97
C ASN A 110 4.89 -7.90 -37.78
N LYS A 111 4.39 -8.07 -36.55
CA LYS A 111 3.28 -8.97 -36.23
C LYS A 111 1.93 -8.34 -36.60
N GLN A 112 1.78 -7.04 -36.39
CA GLN A 112 0.60 -6.27 -36.80
C GLN A 112 0.45 -6.26 -38.32
N GLU A 113 1.55 -6.04 -39.05
CA GLU A 113 1.55 -6.04 -40.52
C GLU A 113 1.16 -7.41 -41.09
N ARG A 114 1.69 -8.51 -40.52
CA ARG A 114 1.28 -9.87 -40.87
C ARG A 114 -0.20 -10.15 -40.56
N MET A 115 -0.74 -9.59 -39.48
CA MET A 115 -2.15 -9.73 -39.13
C MET A 115 -3.04 -8.97 -40.13
N LEU A 116 -2.63 -7.78 -40.58
CA LEU A 116 -3.34 -7.02 -41.60
C LEU A 116 -3.40 -7.78 -42.93
N GLN A 117 -2.25 -8.28 -43.41
CA GLN A 117 -2.19 -9.10 -44.63
C GLN A 117 -3.07 -10.36 -44.52
N SER A 118 -3.00 -11.08 -43.39
CA SER A 118 -3.85 -12.25 -43.18
C SER A 118 -5.35 -11.89 -43.13
N THR A 119 -5.69 -10.67 -42.74
CA THR A 119 -7.08 -10.20 -42.69
C THR A 119 -7.56 -9.84 -44.09
N GLU A 120 -6.74 -9.15 -44.88
CA GLU A 120 -7.01 -8.89 -46.31
C GLU A 120 -7.22 -10.20 -47.08
N ASP A 121 -6.33 -11.19 -46.93
CA ASP A 121 -6.47 -12.50 -47.58
C ASP A 121 -7.77 -13.23 -47.19
N ARG A 122 -8.19 -13.11 -45.92
CA ARG A 122 -9.46 -13.70 -45.45
C ARG A 122 -10.67 -12.98 -46.02
N LEU A 123 -10.59 -11.65 -46.16
CA LEU A 123 -11.65 -10.85 -46.76
C LEU A 123 -11.79 -11.15 -48.25
N GLU A 124 -10.70 -11.30 -48.99
CA GLU A 124 -10.74 -11.66 -50.41
C GLU A 124 -11.33 -13.08 -50.60
N LYS A 125 -10.90 -14.07 -49.81
CA LYS A 125 -11.51 -15.42 -49.83
C LYS A 125 -12.99 -15.40 -49.48
N MET A 126 -13.40 -14.54 -48.54
CA MET A 126 -14.81 -14.38 -48.18
C MET A 126 -15.58 -13.79 -49.34
N ARG A 127 -15.03 -12.79 -50.04
CA ARG A 127 -15.62 -12.18 -51.24
C ARG A 127 -15.78 -13.20 -52.37
N GLU A 128 -14.76 -14.00 -52.66
CA GLU A 128 -14.85 -15.09 -53.65
C GLU A 128 -15.92 -16.11 -53.28
N THR A 129 -15.95 -16.55 -52.01
CA THR A 129 -16.95 -17.52 -51.52
C THR A 129 -18.37 -16.95 -51.58
N VAL A 130 -18.51 -15.65 -51.30
CA VAL A 130 -19.79 -14.93 -51.33
C VAL A 130 -20.26 -14.78 -52.77
N ASP A 131 -19.39 -14.40 -53.71
CA ASP A 131 -19.74 -14.32 -55.14
C ASP A 131 -20.12 -15.69 -55.70
N GLU A 132 -19.35 -16.75 -55.37
CA GLU A 132 -19.64 -18.11 -55.86
C GLU A 132 -20.96 -18.64 -55.30
N LYS A 133 -21.25 -18.39 -54.01
CA LYS A 133 -22.53 -18.76 -53.39
C LYS A 133 -23.67 -17.90 -53.90
N LEU A 134 -23.47 -16.60 -54.12
CA LEU A 134 -24.50 -15.72 -54.67
C LEU A 134 -24.85 -16.16 -56.07
N GLN A 135 -23.88 -16.39 -56.95
CA GLN A 135 -24.16 -16.77 -58.33
C GLN A 135 -24.88 -18.13 -58.42
N LYS A 136 -24.41 -19.14 -57.66
CA LYS A 136 -25.08 -20.45 -57.58
C LYS A 136 -26.49 -20.35 -56.97
N THR A 137 -26.67 -19.54 -55.93
CA THR A 137 -27.97 -19.41 -55.24
C THR A 137 -28.94 -18.57 -56.07
N LEU A 138 -28.45 -17.57 -56.79
CA LEU A 138 -29.24 -16.66 -57.62
C LEU A 138 -29.70 -17.38 -58.89
N GLU A 139 -28.86 -18.16 -59.56
CA GLU A 139 -29.28 -18.99 -60.72
C GLU A 139 -30.31 -20.05 -60.31
N ALA A 140 -30.08 -20.76 -59.20
CA ALA A 140 -31.01 -21.76 -58.69
C ALA A 140 -32.36 -21.15 -58.25
N ARG A 141 -32.34 -20.00 -57.54
CA ARG A 141 -33.57 -19.32 -57.12
C ARG A 141 -34.26 -18.58 -58.27
N LEU A 142 -33.55 -18.01 -59.24
CA LEU A 142 -34.17 -17.35 -60.40
C LEU A 142 -34.86 -18.39 -61.30
N GLY A 143 -34.24 -19.55 -61.53
CA GLY A 143 -34.86 -20.64 -62.27
C GLY A 143 -36.16 -21.13 -61.62
N GLN A 144 -36.12 -21.39 -60.31
CA GLN A 144 -37.33 -21.77 -59.55
C GLN A 144 -38.37 -20.64 -59.47
N SER A 145 -37.93 -19.38 -59.36
CA SER A 145 -38.85 -18.23 -59.26
C SER A 145 -39.52 -17.92 -60.61
N PHE A 146 -38.85 -18.07 -61.75
CA PHE A 146 -39.48 -17.88 -63.07
C PHE A 146 -40.52 -18.96 -63.37
N GLU A 147 -40.28 -20.20 -62.95
CA GLU A 147 -41.24 -21.30 -63.09
C GLU A 147 -42.46 -21.12 -62.17
N LEU A 148 -42.25 -20.59 -60.96
CA LEU A 148 -43.31 -20.23 -60.02
C LEU A 148 -44.13 -19.03 -60.53
N VAL A 149 -43.47 -17.98 -61.03
CA VAL A 149 -44.09 -16.75 -61.56
C VAL A 149 -44.91 -17.03 -62.83
N SER A 150 -44.46 -17.94 -63.69
CA SER A 150 -45.23 -18.37 -64.87
C SER A 150 -46.51 -19.11 -64.48
N LYS A 151 -46.45 -19.99 -63.47
CA LYS A 151 -47.63 -20.64 -62.87
C LYS A 151 -48.56 -19.65 -62.15
N GLN A 152 -47.99 -18.63 -61.50
CA GLN A 152 -48.75 -17.58 -60.82
C GLN A 152 -49.40 -16.59 -61.78
N LEU A 153 -48.83 -16.28 -62.94
CA LEU A 153 -49.46 -15.44 -63.96
C LEU A 153 -50.74 -16.07 -64.54
N LEU A 154 -50.73 -17.40 -64.75
CA LEU A 154 -51.91 -18.18 -65.14
C LEU A 154 -52.98 -18.23 -64.04
N ALA A 155 -52.57 -18.22 -62.77
CA ALA A 155 -53.48 -18.18 -61.63
C ALA A 155 -54.02 -16.76 -61.34
N VAL A 156 -53.23 -15.71 -61.59
CA VAL A 156 -53.60 -14.29 -61.40
C VAL A 156 -54.61 -13.83 -62.45
N GLN A 157 -54.51 -14.30 -63.71
CA GLN A 157 -55.54 -14.01 -64.72
C GLN A 157 -56.90 -14.62 -64.38
N LYS A 158 -56.92 -15.67 -63.55
CA LYS A 158 -58.13 -16.34 -63.03
C LYS A 158 -58.62 -15.75 -61.71
N GLY A 159 -57.72 -15.14 -60.92
CA GLY A 159 -58.00 -14.55 -59.60
C GLY A 159 -58.32 -13.04 -59.60
N LEU A 160 -58.13 -12.34 -60.72
CA LEU A 160 -58.47 -10.91 -60.87
C LEU A 160 -59.99 -10.59 -60.90
N GLY A 161 -60.86 -11.60 -60.67
CA GLY A 161 -62.32 -11.44 -60.64
C GLY A 161 -62.93 -11.19 -59.26
N GLU A 162 -62.21 -11.42 -58.16
CA GLU A 162 -62.79 -11.30 -56.82
C GLU A 162 -61.93 -10.41 -55.90
N MET A 163 -62.47 -9.20 -55.73
CA MET A 163 -62.19 -8.15 -54.77
C MET A 163 -61.31 -8.44 -53.54
N GLN A 164 -60.32 -7.55 -53.41
CA GLN A 164 -60.00 -6.77 -52.21
C GLN A 164 -59.23 -7.44 -51.06
N THR A 165 -58.17 -6.74 -50.63
CA THR A 165 -57.35 -6.85 -49.41
C THR A 165 -56.27 -7.94 -49.36
N LEU A 166 -55.00 -7.50 -49.33
CA LEU A 166 -54.10 -7.67 -48.18
C LEU A 166 -52.67 -7.17 -48.55
N ALA A 167 -52.32 -5.98 -48.05
CA ALA A 167 -50.95 -5.47 -48.05
C ALA A 167 -50.28 -5.85 -46.72
N THR A 168 -49.49 -6.92 -46.69
CA THR A 168 -48.72 -7.33 -45.50
C THR A 168 -47.44 -8.05 -45.93
N GLY A 169 -46.41 -7.29 -46.29
CA GLY A 169 -45.14 -7.86 -46.77
C GLY A 169 -43.88 -7.09 -46.34
N VAL A 170 -43.99 -6.14 -45.41
CA VAL A 170 -42.84 -5.36 -44.91
C VAL A 170 -42.99 -5.10 -43.40
N GLY A 171 -42.96 -6.18 -42.61
CA GLY A 171 -43.07 -6.13 -41.14
C GLY A 171 -41.94 -6.83 -40.38
N ASP A 172 -41.23 -7.76 -41.01
CA ASP A 172 -40.35 -8.68 -40.28
C ASP A 172 -38.99 -8.08 -39.87
N LEU A 173 -38.45 -7.09 -40.59
CA LEU A 173 -37.21 -6.42 -40.19
C LEU A 173 -37.41 -5.40 -39.05
N LYS A 174 -38.58 -4.77 -38.95
CA LYS A 174 -38.94 -3.92 -37.81
C LYS A 174 -39.12 -4.76 -36.53
N ARG A 175 -39.43 -6.05 -36.67
CA ARG A 175 -39.77 -6.97 -35.57
C ARG A 175 -38.55 -7.49 -34.79
N VAL A 176 -37.37 -7.56 -35.42
CA VAL A 176 -36.14 -8.01 -34.75
C VAL A 176 -35.53 -6.89 -33.89
N LEU A 177 -35.67 -5.63 -34.31
CA LEU A 177 -35.29 -4.47 -33.49
C LEU A 177 -36.38 -4.02 -32.51
N SER A 178 -37.62 -4.51 -32.63
CA SER A 178 -38.72 -4.16 -31.71
C SER A 178 -38.84 -5.04 -30.46
N ASN A 179 -38.10 -6.15 -30.38
CA ASN A 179 -38.29 -7.12 -29.31
C ASN A 179 -37.75 -6.62 -27.95
N VAL A 180 -38.64 -6.51 -26.96
CA VAL A 180 -38.38 -5.95 -25.62
C VAL A 180 -37.23 -6.68 -24.88
N LYS A 181 -37.05 -7.98 -25.14
CA LYS A 181 -35.96 -8.77 -24.52
C LYS A 181 -34.58 -8.43 -25.07
N SER A 182 -34.43 -8.30 -26.40
CA SER A 182 -33.16 -7.93 -27.02
C SER A 182 -32.70 -6.52 -26.61
N ARG A 183 -33.65 -5.64 -26.26
CA ARG A 183 -33.42 -4.26 -25.83
C ARG A 183 -32.84 -4.16 -24.41
N GLY A 184 -33.28 -5.01 -23.48
CA GLY A 184 -32.72 -5.09 -22.11
C GLY A 184 -31.28 -5.60 -22.10
N VAL A 185 -31.02 -6.67 -22.87
CA VAL A 185 -29.70 -7.32 -22.97
C VAL A 185 -28.59 -6.36 -23.45
N MET A 186 -28.91 -5.41 -24.33
CA MET A 186 -27.92 -4.42 -24.79
C MET A 186 -27.46 -3.47 -23.66
N GLY A 187 -28.38 -3.06 -22.79
CA GLY A 187 -28.06 -2.20 -21.64
C GLY A 187 -27.22 -2.95 -20.60
N GLU A 188 -27.55 -4.22 -20.35
CA GLU A 188 -26.77 -5.11 -19.49
C GLU A 188 -25.34 -5.32 -20.03
N TYR A 189 -25.20 -5.56 -21.35
CA TYR A 189 -23.89 -5.74 -21.98
C TYR A 189 -23.00 -4.50 -21.85
N GLN A 190 -23.58 -3.30 -22.01
CA GLN A 190 -22.83 -2.06 -21.84
C GLN A 190 -22.40 -1.85 -20.39
N LEU A 191 -23.28 -2.15 -19.43
CA LEU A 191 -22.95 -2.12 -18.00
C LEU A 191 -21.82 -3.11 -17.69
N GLN A 192 -21.88 -4.33 -18.22
CA GLN A 192 -20.82 -5.32 -18.09
C GLN A 192 -19.48 -4.80 -18.59
N GLY A 193 -19.44 -4.24 -19.81
CA GLY A 193 -18.21 -3.71 -20.38
C GLY A 193 -17.60 -2.59 -19.54
N ILE A 194 -18.42 -1.72 -18.93
CA ILE A 194 -17.93 -0.68 -18.02
C ILE A 194 -17.34 -1.30 -16.74
N LEU A 195 -18.00 -2.29 -16.16
CA LEU A 195 -17.52 -2.97 -14.95
C LEU A 195 -16.21 -3.72 -15.22
N GLU A 196 -16.13 -4.51 -16.30
CA GLU A 196 -14.95 -5.29 -16.66
C GLU A 196 -13.71 -4.44 -16.96
N ASN A 197 -13.91 -3.24 -17.53
CA ASN A 197 -12.81 -2.33 -17.84
C ASN A 197 -12.21 -1.66 -16.59
N VAL A 198 -12.99 -1.49 -15.52
CA VAL A 198 -12.58 -0.71 -14.32
C VAL A 198 -12.31 -1.60 -13.10
N LEU A 199 -13.08 -2.67 -12.91
CA LEU A 199 -13.03 -3.54 -11.73
C LEU A 199 -12.48 -4.93 -12.09
N SER A 200 -11.77 -5.55 -11.14
CA SER A 200 -11.40 -6.96 -11.30
C SER A 200 -12.62 -7.87 -11.11
N PRO A 201 -12.64 -9.09 -11.70
CA PRO A 201 -13.76 -10.03 -11.55
C PRO A 201 -14.13 -10.38 -10.10
N GLU A 202 -13.18 -10.23 -9.17
CA GLU A 202 -13.38 -10.47 -7.74
C GLU A 202 -14.20 -9.36 -7.07
N GLN A 203 -14.12 -8.12 -7.59
CA GLN A 203 -14.70 -6.91 -7.02
C GLN A 203 -16.18 -6.69 -7.37
N TYR A 204 -16.74 -7.48 -8.27
CA TYR A 204 -18.17 -7.45 -8.60
C TYR A 204 -18.76 -8.86 -8.68
N ALA A 205 -20.07 -8.95 -8.76
CA ALA A 205 -20.81 -10.19 -8.98
C ALA A 205 -21.89 -9.96 -10.03
N TYR A 206 -22.09 -10.94 -10.90
CA TYR A 206 -23.14 -10.96 -11.91
C TYR A 206 -24.31 -11.83 -11.44
N ASN A 207 -25.54 -11.37 -11.68
CA ASN A 207 -26.77 -12.08 -11.34
C ASN A 207 -26.71 -12.66 -9.93
N VAL A 208 -26.59 -11.81 -8.90
CA VAL A 208 -26.41 -12.27 -7.52
C VAL A 208 -27.69 -12.10 -6.71
N ALA A 209 -28.00 -13.10 -5.88
CA ALA A 209 -29.02 -12.96 -4.85
C ALA A 209 -28.39 -12.20 -3.67
N VAL A 210 -28.92 -11.02 -3.38
CA VAL A 210 -28.29 -10.07 -2.47
C VAL A 210 -28.44 -10.50 -1.00
N LYS A 211 -29.46 -11.30 -0.71
CA LYS A 211 -29.72 -11.94 0.58
C LYS A 211 -29.91 -13.44 0.41
N THR A 212 -29.40 -14.22 1.36
CA THR A 212 -29.60 -15.66 1.42
C THR A 212 -31.09 -16.01 1.51
N GLY A 213 -31.59 -16.81 0.56
CA GLY A 213 -33.00 -17.21 0.47
C GLY A 213 -33.89 -16.28 -0.37
N GLN A 214 -33.34 -15.24 -1.00
CA GLN A 214 -34.09 -14.39 -1.92
C GLN A 214 -34.04 -14.92 -3.37
N THR A 215 -35.19 -14.94 -4.04
CA THR A 215 -35.32 -15.41 -5.43
C THR A 215 -34.92 -14.35 -6.45
N GLU A 216 -35.18 -13.07 -6.14
CA GLU A 216 -34.83 -11.94 -7.01
C GLU A 216 -33.30 -11.76 -7.04
N ARG A 217 -32.76 -11.68 -8.25
CA ARG A 217 -31.31 -11.51 -8.48
C ARG A 217 -31.07 -10.15 -9.12
N VAL A 218 -30.12 -9.40 -8.56
CA VAL A 218 -29.68 -8.15 -9.17
C VAL A 218 -28.74 -8.46 -10.33
N GLU A 219 -28.88 -7.74 -11.44
CA GLU A 219 -28.07 -7.93 -12.65
C GLU A 219 -26.57 -7.84 -12.32
N TYR A 220 -26.15 -6.79 -11.62
CA TYR A 220 -24.78 -6.64 -11.14
C TYR A 220 -24.76 -6.10 -9.71
N ALA A 221 -23.74 -6.48 -8.95
CA ALA A 221 -23.46 -5.86 -7.67
C ALA A 221 -21.95 -5.70 -7.44
N ILE A 222 -21.54 -4.53 -6.96
CA ILE A 222 -20.14 -4.29 -6.55
C ILE A 222 -19.97 -4.81 -5.12
N LYS A 223 -18.89 -5.55 -4.88
CA LYS A 223 -18.53 -6.04 -3.55
C LYS A 223 -17.77 -4.95 -2.82
N MET A 224 -18.43 -4.32 -1.88
CA MET A 224 -17.85 -3.35 -0.98
C MET A 224 -17.17 -4.09 0.20
N PRO A 225 -15.99 -3.64 0.64
CA PRO A 225 -15.32 -4.15 1.82
C PRO A 225 -16.15 -3.76 3.05
N GLY A 226 -16.87 -4.74 3.61
CA GLY A 226 -17.64 -4.59 4.84
C GLY A 226 -16.85 -5.08 6.05
N ASN A 227 -17.17 -4.53 7.23
CA ASN A 227 -16.58 -4.91 8.51
C ASN A 227 -17.22 -6.16 9.16
N HIS A 228 -18.01 -6.93 8.41
CA HIS A 228 -18.74 -8.07 8.96
C HIS A 228 -18.09 -9.41 8.60
N GLU A 229 -18.01 -10.30 9.59
CA GLU A 229 -17.58 -11.69 9.42
C GLU A 229 -18.50 -12.48 8.45
N ASP A 230 -19.68 -11.93 8.14
CA ASP A 230 -20.74 -12.53 7.30
C ASP A 230 -20.58 -12.34 5.78
N GLY A 231 -19.52 -11.65 5.31
CA GLY A 231 -19.19 -11.52 3.88
C GLY A 231 -19.23 -10.09 3.32
N PRO A 232 -19.05 -9.93 1.99
CA PRO A 232 -18.98 -8.61 1.36
C PRO A 232 -20.35 -7.92 1.33
N VAL A 233 -20.36 -6.60 1.51
CA VAL A 233 -21.56 -5.76 1.37
C VAL A 233 -21.77 -5.47 -0.11
N TYR A 234 -22.96 -5.71 -0.64
CA TYR A 234 -23.24 -5.52 -2.06
C TYR A 234 -23.79 -4.12 -2.36
N LEU A 235 -23.22 -3.43 -3.35
CA LEU A 235 -23.82 -2.25 -3.96
C LEU A 235 -24.58 -2.68 -5.23
N PRO A 236 -25.92 -2.78 -5.19
CA PRO A 236 -26.72 -3.27 -6.32
C PRO A 236 -26.74 -2.26 -7.47
N ILE A 237 -26.61 -2.77 -8.70
CA ILE A 237 -26.68 -2.02 -9.95
C ILE A 237 -27.61 -2.76 -10.90
N ASP A 238 -28.62 -2.06 -11.39
CA ASP A 238 -29.62 -2.61 -12.30
C ASP A 238 -29.83 -1.63 -13.46
N ALA A 239 -29.79 -2.16 -14.68
CA ALA A 239 -29.96 -1.42 -15.91
C ALA A 239 -31.45 -1.34 -16.27
N LYS A 240 -31.97 -0.12 -16.45
CA LYS A 240 -33.33 0.06 -16.98
C LYS A 240 -33.33 1.05 -18.12
N PHE A 241 -34.09 0.71 -19.15
CA PHE A 241 -34.22 1.55 -20.33
C PHE A 241 -35.69 1.69 -20.75
N PRO A 242 -36.40 2.73 -20.29
CA PRO A 242 -37.77 3.05 -20.74
C PRO A 242 -37.74 3.66 -22.15
N GLN A 243 -37.31 2.87 -23.14
CA GLN A 243 -37.12 3.30 -24.52
C GLN A 243 -38.37 3.91 -25.14
N GLU A 244 -39.53 3.30 -24.95
CA GLU A 244 -40.76 3.77 -25.58
C GLU A 244 -41.11 5.18 -25.13
N THR A 245 -41.05 5.43 -23.82
CA THR A 245 -41.32 6.74 -23.25
C THR A 245 -40.24 7.75 -23.62
N TYR A 246 -38.99 7.31 -23.74
CA TYR A 246 -37.90 8.15 -24.21
C TYR A 246 -38.03 8.53 -25.69
N TYR A 247 -38.39 7.60 -26.57
CA TYR A 247 -38.63 7.91 -27.98
C TYR A 247 -39.85 8.80 -28.18
N ARG A 248 -40.94 8.59 -27.43
CA ARG A 248 -42.10 9.51 -27.45
C ARG A 248 -41.70 10.94 -27.06
N LEU A 249 -40.76 11.09 -26.13
CA LEU A 249 -40.22 12.39 -25.77
C LEU A 249 -39.39 13.00 -26.91
N LEU A 250 -38.55 12.20 -27.58
CA LEU A 250 -37.80 12.66 -28.76
C LEU A 250 -38.73 13.07 -29.91
N ASP A 251 -39.73 12.26 -30.23
CA ASP A 251 -40.73 12.58 -31.25
C ASP A 251 -41.48 13.88 -30.88
N ALA A 252 -41.83 14.07 -29.60
CA ALA A 252 -42.45 15.31 -29.13
C ALA A 252 -41.52 16.52 -29.29
N TYR A 253 -40.22 16.37 -29.04
CA TYR A 253 -39.24 17.43 -29.30
C TYR A 253 -39.19 17.80 -30.79
N ASP A 254 -39.26 16.83 -31.69
CA ASP A 254 -39.25 17.06 -33.13
C ASP A 254 -40.52 17.79 -33.61
N THR A 255 -41.67 17.56 -32.97
CA THR A 255 -42.90 18.32 -33.26
C THR A 255 -42.86 19.77 -32.79
N GLY A 256 -41.98 20.13 -31.86
CA GLY A 256 -41.85 21.48 -31.29
C GLY A 256 -43.01 21.92 -30.38
N ASP A 257 -43.98 21.04 -30.10
CA ASP A 257 -45.10 21.33 -29.21
C ASP A 257 -44.69 21.18 -27.74
N LYS A 258 -44.62 22.31 -27.04
CA LYS A 258 -44.23 22.37 -25.62
C LYS A 258 -45.14 21.55 -24.70
N THR A 259 -46.43 21.43 -25.02
CA THR A 259 -47.39 20.71 -24.18
C THR A 259 -47.21 19.20 -24.31
N LEU A 260 -46.99 18.72 -25.53
CA LEU A 260 -46.68 17.32 -25.81
C LEU A 260 -45.33 16.90 -25.21
N VAL A 261 -44.32 17.77 -25.31
CA VAL A 261 -43.01 17.54 -24.69
C VAL A 261 -43.14 17.36 -23.18
N GLU A 262 -43.90 18.23 -22.50
CA GLU A 262 -44.06 18.15 -21.05
C GLU A 262 -44.83 16.89 -20.62
N ALA A 263 -45.87 16.52 -21.36
CA ALA A 263 -46.61 15.28 -21.11
C ALA A 263 -45.72 14.03 -21.29
N ALA A 264 -44.96 13.96 -22.38
CA ALA A 264 -44.04 12.85 -22.64
C ALA A 264 -42.92 12.77 -21.60
N ARG A 265 -42.41 13.92 -21.13
CA ARG A 265 -41.42 14.00 -20.05
C ARG A 265 -42.00 13.46 -18.73
N GLN A 266 -43.21 13.86 -18.37
CA GLN A 266 -43.88 13.35 -17.16
C GLN A 266 -44.05 11.82 -17.20
N ASP A 267 -44.38 11.26 -18.34
CA ASP A 267 -44.50 9.81 -18.49
C ASP A 267 -43.14 9.12 -18.34
N LEU A 268 -42.06 9.72 -18.87
CA LEU A 268 -40.71 9.20 -18.70
C LEU A 268 -40.33 9.19 -17.21
N PHE A 269 -40.65 10.26 -16.50
CA PHE A 269 -40.35 10.40 -15.08
C PHE A 269 -41.11 9.37 -14.24
N LYS A 270 -42.38 9.09 -14.56
CA LYS A 270 -43.14 8.01 -13.92
C LYS A 270 -42.47 6.65 -14.14
N ALA A 271 -42.00 6.37 -15.35
CA ALA A 271 -41.32 5.12 -15.68
C ALA A 271 -40.00 4.95 -14.89
N ILE A 272 -39.18 6.01 -14.82
CA ILE A 272 -37.94 6.03 -14.04
C ILE A 272 -38.23 5.88 -12.54
N LYS A 273 -39.25 6.56 -12.03
CA LYS A 273 -39.65 6.45 -10.62
C LYS A 273 -40.09 5.03 -10.25
N LYS A 274 -40.86 4.39 -11.12
CA LYS A 274 -41.25 2.98 -10.95
C LYS A 274 -40.03 2.06 -10.95
N ALA A 275 -39.12 2.23 -11.89
CA ALA A 275 -37.87 1.47 -11.95
C ALA A 275 -37.04 1.63 -10.66
N ALA A 276 -36.88 2.85 -10.16
CA ALA A 276 -36.18 3.11 -8.91
C ALA A 276 -36.88 2.47 -7.70
N GLN A 277 -38.22 2.53 -7.64
CA GLN A 277 -39.00 1.86 -6.61
C GLN A 277 -38.79 0.33 -6.65
N ASP A 278 -38.83 -0.27 -7.83
CA ASP A 278 -38.62 -1.71 -8.01
C ASP A 278 -37.22 -2.12 -7.53
N ILE A 279 -36.17 -1.38 -7.92
CA ILE A 279 -34.78 -1.64 -7.49
C ILE A 279 -34.64 -1.49 -5.98
N SER A 280 -35.23 -0.44 -5.40
CA SER A 280 -35.18 -0.18 -3.97
C SER A 280 -35.81 -1.32 -3.17
N GLN A 281 -37.04 -1.72 -3.52
CA GLN A 281 -37.78 -2.76 -2.81
C GLN A 281 -37.14 -4.15 -2.96
N LYS A 282 -36.59 -4.44 -4.14
CA LYS A 282 -36.01 -5.75 -4.42
C LYS A 282 -34.62 -5.90 -3.85
N TYR A 283 -33.75 -4.90 -3.97
CA TYR A 283 -32.31 -5.10 -3.79
C TYR A 283 -31.70 -4.36 -2.59
N ILE A 284 -32.33 -3.32 -2.03
CA ILE A 284 -31.75 -2.57 -0.90
C ILE A 284 -32.17 -3.22 0.42
N HIS A 285 -31.24 -3.97 1.03
CA HIS A 285 -31.42 -4.67 2.30
C HIS A 285 -30.15 -4.57 3.19
N PRO A 286 -29.90 -3.43 3.85
CA PRO A 286 -28.86 -3.34 4.89
C PRO A 286 -29.13 -4.37 6.01
N PRO A 287 -28.10 -5.09 6.53
CA PRO A 287 -26.67 -4.88 6.34
C PRO A 287 -26.03 -5.62 5.14
N TYR A 288 -26.79 -6.41 4.37
CA TYR A 288 -26.26 -7.18 3.24
C TYR A 288 -25.94 -6.30 2.03
N THR A 289 -26.61 -5.15 1.91
CA THR A 289 -26.31 -4.11 0.92
C THR A 289 -25.89 -2.80 1.53
N THR A 290 -25.36 -1.93 0.66
CA THR A 290 -25.32 -0.49 0.89
C THR A 290 -26.72 0.08 1.13
N ASP A 291 -26.78 1.23 1.79
CA ASP A 291 -28.03 1.97 2.08
C ASP A 291 -28.68 2.58 0.83
N PHE A 292 -28.02 2.46 -0.33
CA PHE A 292 -28.47 2.96 -1.61
C PHE A 292 -28.09 2.00 -2.74
N GLY A 293 -28.79 2.09 -3.88
CA GLY A 293 -28.51 1.34 -5.11
C GLY A 293 -28.28 2.26 -6.31
N LEU A 294 -27.78 1.69 -7.40
CA LEU A 294 -27.56 2.41 -8.65
C LEU A 294 -28.59 1.98 -9.71
N LEU A 295 -29.24 2.97 -10.31
CA LEU A 295 -30.05 2.80 -11.52
C LEU A 295 -29.21 3.22 -12.73
N PHE A 296 -28.83 2.26 -13.56
CA PHE A 296 -28.04 2.52 -14.75
C PHE A 296 -28.93 2.78 -15.97
N LEU A 297 -28.67 3.90 -16.65
CA LEU A 297 -29.33 4.29 -17.88
C LEU A 297 -28.32 4.18 -19.03
N PRO A 298 -28.47 3.27 -20.00
CA PRO A 298 -27.44 2.96 -21.00
C PRO A 298 -27.16 4.11 -22.00
N MET A 299 -28.09 5.06 -22.13
CA MET A 299 -27.94 6.20 -23.03
C MET A 299 -27.63 7.47 -22.23
N GLU A 300 -26.52 8.13 -22.54
CA GLU A 300 -26.13 9.38 -21.87
C GLU A 300 -27.17 10.48 -22.07
N SER A 301 -27.84 10.52 -23.23
CA SER A 301 -28.92 11.47 -23.52
C SER A 301 -30.17 11.24 -22.67
N LEU A 302 -30.50 9.98 -22.37
CA LEU A 302 -31.57 9.64 -21.43
C LEU A 302 -31.18 10.05 -20.00
N TYR A 303 -29.95 9.75 -19.58
CA TYR A 303 -29.43 10.20 -18.29
C TYR A 303 -29.51 11.73 -18.15
N ALA A 304 -29.07 12.45 -19.19
CA ALA A 304 -29.10 13.92 -19.23
C ALA A 304 -30.52 14.48 -19.04
N GLU A 305 -31.53 13.88 -19.66
CA GLU A 305 -32.93 14.31 -19.48
C GLU A 305 -33.43 14.06 -18.05
N VAL A 306 -33.04 12.96 -17.42
CA VAL A 306 -33.42 12.63 -16.04
C VAL A 306 -32.78 13.59 -15.03
N ILE A 307 -31.49 13.91 -15.19
CA ILE A 307 -30.80 14.84 -14.28
C ILE A 307 -31.15 16.32 -14.52
N ARG A 308 -31.73 16.63 -15.69
CA ARG A 308 -32.18 17.99 -16.02
C ARG A 308 -33.21 18.50 -15.02
N ASP A 309 -34.07 17.62 -14.52
CA ASP A 309 -34.97 17.91 -13.41
C ASP A 309 -34.32 17.50 -12.08
N ALA A 310 -33.77 18.49 -11.38
CA ALA A 310 -33.16 18.29 -10.08
C ALA A 310 -34.14 17.72 -9.04
N HIS A 311 -35.44 18.02 -9.12
CA HIS A 311 -36.43 17.51 -8.17
C HIS A 311 -36.64 16.00 -8.34
N LEU A 312 -36.65 15.52 -9.60
CA LEU A 312 -36.74 14.09 -9.87
C LEU A 312 -35.54 13.36 -9.27
N ALA A 313 -34.31 13.75 -9.66
CA ALA A 313 -33.09 13.11 -9.18
C ALA A 313 -33.02 13.07 -7.64
N GLN A 314 -33.36 14.19 -6.99
CA GLN A 314 -33.34 14.30 -5.53
C GLN A 314 -34.44 13.46 -4.87
N SER A 315 -35.63 13.34 -5.49
CA SER A 315 -36.70 12.45 -5.01
C SER A 315 -36.30 10.98 -5.10
N LEU A 316 -35.62 10.57 -6.17
CA LEU A 316 -35.15 9.19 -6.34
C LEU A 316 -34.14 8.81 -5.25
N GLN A 317 -33.21 9.72 -4.95
CA GLN A 317 -32.21 9.51 -3.91
C GLN A 317 -32.82 9.54 -2.50
N ARG A 318 -33.72 10.48 -2.20
CA ARG A 318 -34.28 10.63 -0.87
C ARG A 318 -35.27 9.52 -0.53
N ASP A 319 -36.22 9.28 -1.43
CA ASP A 319 -37.41 8.45 -1.18
C ASP A 319 -37.14 6.97 -1.47
N PHE A 320 -36.34 6.64 -2.49
CA PHE A 320 -36.03 5.26 -2.89
C PHE A 320 -34.59 4.84 -2.62
N LYS A 321 -33.71 5.75 -2.17
CA LYS A 321 -32.28 5.50 -2.02
C LYS A 321 -31.62 5.04 -3.32
N ILE A 322 -32.05 5.59 -4.45
CA ILE A 322 -31.49 5.26 -5.77
C ILE A 322 -30.73 6.45 -6.33
N VAL A 323 -29.50 6.20 -6.76
CA VAL A 323 -28.68 7.14 -7.51
C VAL A 323 -28.71 6.75 -8.98
N VAL A 324 -29.08 7.69 -9.85
CA VAL A 324 -29.13 7.45 -11.30
C VAL A 324 -27.75 7.68 -11.90
N THR A 325 -27.31 6.80 -12.79
CA THR A 325 -26.03 6.91 -13.48
C THR A 325 -26.16 6.69 -14.99
N GLY A 326 -25.46 7.49 -15.77
CA GLY A 326 -25.17 7.21 -17.20
C GLY A 326 -23.81 6.51 -17.36
N PRO A 327 -23.44 6.05 -18.58
CA PRO A 327 -22.18 5.38 -18.87
C PRO A 327 -20.94 6.14 -18.36
N THR A 328 -20.85 7.44 -18.63
CA THR A 328 -19.68 8.24 -18.23
C THR A 328 -19.65 8.47 -16.72
N THR A 329 -20.81 8.74 -16.12
CA THR A 329 -20.92 8.97 -14.68
C THR A 329 -20.63 7.70 -13.89
N LEU A 330 -21.13 6.55 -14.34
CA LEU A 330 -20.82 5.26 -13.73
C LEU A 330 -19.32 4.98 -13.82
N ALA A 331 -18.71 5.11 -15.00
CA ALA A 331 -17.27 4.88 -15.15
C ALA A 331 -16.43 5.78 -14.23
N ALA A 332 -16.79 7.06 -14.07
CA ALA A 332 -16.13 7.97 -13.14
C ALA A 332 -16.31 7.56 -11.67
N MET A 333 -17.53 7.14 -11.30
CA MET A 333 -17.83 6.63 -9.95
C MET A 333 -17.04 5.35 -9.64
N LEU A 334 -16.96 4.41 -10.59
CA LEU A 334 -16.19 3.18 -10.45
C LEU A 334 -14.69 3.46 -10.31
N ASN A 335 -14.12 4.37 -11.10
CA ASN A 335 -12.72 4.76 -10.96
C ASN A 335 -12.42 5.34 -9.57
N SER A 336 -13.35 6.14 -9.04
CA SER A 336 -13.24 6.69 -7.69
C SER A 336 -13.31 5.59 -6.63
N LEU A 337 -14.22 4.62 -6.78
CA LEU A 337 -14.30 3.44 -5.92
C LEU A 337 -13.05 2.55 -6.00
N GLN A 338 -12.48 2.37 -7.18
CA GLN A 338 -11.27 1.58 -7.40
C GLN A 338 -10.09 2.14 -6.60
N MET A 339 -9.94 3.47 -6.52
CA MET A 339 -8.93 4.10 -5.69
C MET A 339 -9.17 3.79 -4.19
N GLY A 340 -10.42 3.83 -3.74
CA GLY A 340 -10.81 3.42 -2.38
C GLY A 340 -10.45 1.97 -2.07
N PHE A 341 -10.72 1.04 -3.01
CA PHE A 341 -10.34 -0.37 -2.85
C PHE A 341 -8.83 -0.58 -2.79
N ARG A 342 -8.04 0.15 -3.60
CA ARG A 342 -6.57 0.10 -3.54
C ARG A 342 -6.05 0.57 -2.18
N THR A 343 -6.57 1.68 -1.67
CA THR A 343 -6.19 2.20 -0.34
C THR A 343 -6.51 1.20 0.77
N LEU A 344 -7.70 0.58 0.73
CA LEU A 344 -8.10 -0.43 1.72
C LEU A 344 -7.25 -1.72 1.64
N ALA A 345 -6.95 -2.19 0.43
CA ALA A 345 -6.07 -3.35 0.24
C ALA A 345 -4.65 -3.10 0.78
N ILE A 346 -4.12 -1.89 0.63
CA ILE A 346 -2.84 -1.48 1.22
C ILE A 346 -2.92 -1.51 2.75
N GLN A 347 -3.98 -0.95 3.34
CA GLN A 347 -4.17 -0.96 4.80
C GLN A 347 -4.25 -2.37 5.39
N GLN A 348 -4.97 -3.28 4.73
CA GLN A 348 -5.09 -4.68 5.16
C GLN A 348 -3.72 -5.39 5.17
N ARG A 349 -2.92 -5.22 4.11
CA ARG A 349 -1.56 -5.79 4.05
C ARG A 349 -0.65 -5.21 5.13
N SER A 350 -0.75 -3.91 5.43
CA SER A 350 -0.01 -3.32 6.55
C SER A 350 -0.40 -3.92 7.91
N SER A 351 -1.68 -4.20 8.13
CA SER A 351 -2.17 -4.88 9.34
C SER A 351 -1.62 -6.31 9.47
N GLU A 352 -1.52 -7.03 8.35
CA GLU A 352 -0.92 -8.36 8.31
C GLU A 352 0.57 -8.33 8.70
N VAL A 353 1.33 -7.35 8.19
CA VAL A 353 2.73 -7.13 8.61
C VAL A 353 2.82 -6.89 10.12
N TRP A 354 1.93 -6.10 10.71
CA TRP A 354 1.90 -5.88 12.16
C TRP A 354 1.59 -7.16 12.96
N LYS A 355 0.70 -8.02 12.45
CA LYS A 355 0.44 -9.34 13.07
C LYS A 355 1.69 -10.23 13.05
N VAL A 356 2.38 -10.30 11.90
CA VAL A 356 3.63 -11.06 11.77
C VAL A 356 4.70 -10.51 12.70
N LEU A 357 4.89 -9.19 12.77
CA LEU A 357 5.83 -8.56 13.69
C LEU A 357 5.47 -8.82 15.16
N GLY A 358 4.18 -8.84 15.51
CA GLY A 358 3.72 -9.21 16.84
C GLY A 358 4.04 -10.67 17.20
N ALA A 359 3.86 -11.60 16.26
CA ALA A 359 4.26 -13.00 16.44
C ALA A 359 5.78 -13.14 16.61
N VAL A 360 6.58 -12.46 15.77
CA VAL A 360 8.04 -12.45 15.86
C VAL A 360 8.52 -11.85 17.19
N LYS A 361 7.93 -10.74 17.65
CA LYS A 361 8.23 -10.14 18.96
C LYS A 361 7.99 -11.13 20.09
N THR A 362 6.91 -11.90 20.02
CA THR A 362 6.57 -12.92 21.02
C THR A 362 7.61 -14.03 21.05
N GLU A 363 8.03 -14.53 19.88
CA GLU A 363 9.10 -15.54 19.77
C GLU A 363 10.45 -15.01 20.26
N PHE A 364 10.80 -13.76 19.96
CA PHE A 364 12.01 -13.12 20.49
C PHE A 364 11.99 -12.97 22.01
N SER A 365 10.83 -12.68 22.60
CA SER A 365 10.68 -12.66 24.06
C SER A 365 10.93 -14.03 24.67
N LYS A 366 10.34 -15.09 24.10
CA LYS A 366 10.59 -16.48 24.55
C LYS A 366 12.06 -16.87 24.42
N PHE A 367 12.71 -16.46 23.33
CA PHE A 367 14.13 -16.68 23.13
C PHE A 367 14.98 -15.95 24.18
N GLY A 368 14.63 -14.71 24.53
CA GLY A 368 15.25 -13.96 25.63
C GLY A 368 15.15 -14.68 26.98
N ASP A 369 14.00 -15.29 27.28
CA ASP A 369 13.82 -16.09 28.50
C ASP A 369 14.70 -17.35 28.51
N LEU A 370 14.87 -18.00 27.36
CA LEU A 370 15.75 -19.16 27.21
C LEU A 370 17.23 -18.79 27.39
N ILE A 371 17.68 -17.67 26.80
CA ILE A 371 19.04 -17.14 27.00
C ILE A 371 19.27 -16.81 28.48
N SER A 372 18.31 -16.19 29.14
CA SER A 372 18.40 -15.87 30.58
C SER A 372 18.52 -17.12 31.44
N LYS A 373 17.76 -18.18 31.12
CA LYS A 373 17.91 -19.49 31.79
C LYS A 373 19.27 -20.13 31.53
N ALA A 374 19.79 -20.04 30.31
CA ALA A 374 21.11 -20.55 29.96
C ALA A 374 22.23 -19.81 30.72
N GLN A 375 22.15 -18.48 30.80
CA GLN A 375 23.07 -17.66 31.60
C GLN A 375 23.06 -18.09 33.06
N LYS A 376 21.87 -18.30 33.65
CA LYS A 376 21.74 -18.74 35.03
C LYS A 376 22.43 -20.09 35.28
N LYS A 377 22.24 -21.06 34.39
CA LYS A 377 22.92 -22.37 34.46
C LYS A 377 24.44 -22.26 34.36
N ILE A 378 24.95 -21.38 33.49
CA ILE A 378 26.40 -21.15 33.38
C ILE A 378 26.94 -20.51 34.66
N SER A 379 26.20 -19.56 35.26
CA SER A 379 26.60 -18.94 36.52
C SER A 379 26.60 -19.95 37.68
N GLU A 380 25.61 -20.84 37.73
CA GLU A 380 25.55 -21.95 38.70
C GLU A 380 26.73 -22.90 38.51
N ALA A 381 27.04 -23.28 37.27
CA ALA A 381 28.19 -24.14 36.96
C ALA A 381 29.54 -23.48 37.35
N ASN A 382 29.69 -22.17 37.13
CA ASN A 382 30.87 -21.43 37.59
C ASN A 382 31.00 -21.43 39.12
N ASN A 383 29.89 -21.21 39.84
CA ASN A 383 29.90 -21.27 41.31
C ASN A 383 30.29 -22.66 41.83
N ASP A 384 29.81 -23.73 41.18
CA ASP A 384 30.15 -25.11 41.52
C ASP A 384 31.65 -25.39 41.27
N LEU A 385 32.20 -24.89 40.16
CA LEU A 385 33.63 -24.98 39.86
C LEU A 385 34.46 -24.25 40.93
N ASP A 386 34.07 -23.05 41.35
CA ASP A 386 34.76 -22.30 42.41
C ASP A 386 34.73 -23.04 43.76
N LEU A 387 33.61 -23.70 44.09
CA LEU A 387 33.47 -24.53 45.28
C LEU A 387 34.41 -25.74 45.26
N LEU A 388 34.45 -26.45 44.12
CA LEU A 388 35.25 -27.66 43.95
C LEU A 388 36.75 -27.34 43.88
N VAL A 389 37.16 -26.41 43.01
CA VAL A 389 38.56 -26.06 42.77
C VAL A 389 39.14 -25.22 43.90
N GLY A 390 38.37 -24.32 44.48
CA GLY A 390 38.82 -23.45 45.56
C GLY A 390 38.76 -24.15 46.91
N THR A 391 37.55 -24.33 47.44
CA THR A 391 37.37 -24.69 48.85
C THR A 391 37.66 -26.16 49.10
N ARG A 392 37.15 -27.05 48.24
CA ARG A 392 37.25 -28.50 48.43
C ARG A 392 38.66 -29.02 48.15
N THR A 393 39.30 -28.58 47.07
CA THR A 393 40.71 -28.90 46.80
C THR A 393 41.64 -28.39 47.88
N ARG A 394 41.46 -27.15 48.39
CA ARG A 394 42.27 -26.64 49.51
C ARG A 394 42.06 -27.43 50.80
N MET A 395 40.82 -27.85 51.09
CA MET A 395 40.55 -28.73 52.24
C MET A 395 41.20 -30.11 52.07
N ILE A 396 41.11 -30.70 50.88
CA ILE A 396 41.74 -31.99 50.56
C ILE A 396 43.26 -31.87 50.65
N GLN A 397 43.86 -30.82 50.11
CA GLN A 397 45.30 -30.55 50.25
C GLN A 397 45.71 -30.35 51.70
N ARG A 398 44.92 -29.65 52.52
CA ARG A 398 45.20 -29.49 53.96
C ARG A 398 45.15 -30.83 54.69
N LYS A 399 44.14 -31.67 54.41
CA LYS A 399 43.99 -33.02 54.96
C LYS A 399 45.11 -33.97 54.50
N LEU A 400 45.53 -33.90 53.24
CA LEU A 400 46.65 -34.68 52.71
C LEU A 400 47.99 -34.24 53.30
N LYS A 401 48.15 -32.95 53.64
CA LYS A 401 49.35 -32.41 54.28
C LYS A 401 49.43 -32.76 55.78
N GLU A 402 48.31 -33.12 56.41
CA GLU A 402 48.22 -33.67 57.78
C GLU A 402 48.56 -35.17 57.82
N VAL A 403 48.56 -35.87 56.68
CA VAL A 403 49.04 -37.25 56.59
C VAL A 403 50.55 -37.18 56.39
N GLU A 404 51.30 -37.34 57.47
CA GLU A 404 52.76 -37.45 57.46
C GLU A 404 53.24 -38.47 56.43
N GLU A 405 54.37 -38.15 55.79
CA GLU A 405 55.15 -39.06 54.95
C GLU A 405 55.39 -40.37 55.73
N LEU A 406 54.69 -41.44 55.34
CA LEU A 406 55.03 -42.79 55.78
C LEU A 406 56.46 -43.10 55.28
N PRO A 407 57.36 -43.61 56.15
CA PRO A 407 58.67 -44.06 55.72
C PRO A 407 58.55 -45.04 54.55
N GLU A 408 59.40 -44.88 53.54
CA GLU A 408 59.37 -45.55 52.23
C GLU A 408 59.36 -47.09 52.27
N GLU A 409 59.54 -47.69 53.44
CA GLU A 409 59.57 -49.14 53.68
C GLU A 409 58.18 -49.80 53.85
N GLU A 410 57.12 -49.07 54.26
CA GLU A 410 55.79 -49.67 54.45
C GLU A 410 54.82 -49.48 53.26
N GLY A 411 55.07 -48.51 52.38
CA GLY A 411 54.24 -48.27 51.20
C GLY A 411 54.33 -49.39 50.14
N ARG A 412 55.43 -50.14 50.11
CA ARG A 412 55.63 -51.23 49.14
C ARG A 412 54.88 -52.52 49.47
N LYS A 413 54.41 -52.71 50.71
CA LYS A 413 53.63 -53.91 51.12
C LYS A 413 52.11 -53.77 50.93
N LEU A 414 51.62 -52.60 50.54
CA LEU A 414 50.19 -52.34 50.32
C LEU A 414 49.82 -52.21 48.83
N LEU A 415 50.79 -52.38 47.92
CA LEU A 415 50.61 -52.31 46.47
C LEU A 415 50.98 -53.61 45.74
N GLU A 416 51.09 -54.73 46.46
CA GLU A 416 50.95 -56.08 45.88
C GLU A 416 49.56 -56.64 46.17
#